data_AF-A0A8T0MKH1-F1
#
_entry.id   AF-A0A8T0MKH1-F1
#
_cell.length_a   1.000
_cell.length_b   1.000
_cell.length_c   1.000
_cell.angle_alpha   90.00
_cell.angle_beta   90.00
_cell.angle_gamma   90.00
#
_symmetry.space_group_name_H-M   'P 1'
#
loop_
_entity.id
_entity.type
_entity.pdbx_description
1 polymer ?
#
loop_
_entity_poly.entity_id
_entity_poly.type
_entity_poly.pdbx_seq_one_letter_code
_entity_poly.pdbx_strand_id
1 'polypeptide(L)'
;MSGHSSQMKKSCVCCQRYMDHLDGKMKCFLSHMSANYRRSMTIPNRVMNLFRGELSESIEIESPDGNVYGVKVIKHKGKIVLQCGWEVFIDAHHIKENDSLLFQHIENSRFKVLILDSDGCEKVFSCSGIKITTNAQEREAEYVDISDTAHDYTKKLSGTKDQPVVKGLL
;
A
#
# COMPACT_ATOMS: atom_id res chain seq x y z
N MET A 1 -3.32 -29.59 38.80
CA MET A 1 -3.44 -28.78 37.58
C MET A 1 -2.74 -29.55 36.46
N SER A 2 -3.51 -30.23 35.61
CA SER A 2 -3.00 -31.10 34.54
C SER A 2 -2.63 -30.28 33.30
N GLY A 3 -1.34 -30.23 32.98
CA GLY A 3 -0.82 -29.60 31.77
C GLY A 3 -1.03 -30.50 30.55
N HIS A 4 -1.80 -30.02 29.56
CA HIS A 4 -1.87 -30.66 28.26
C HIS A 4 -0.63 -30.27 27.44
N SER A 5 0.34 -31.17 27.35
CA SER A 5 1.39 -31.10 26.34
C SER A 5 0.75 -31.32 24.97
N SER A 6 0.86 -30.34 24.06
CA SER A 6 0.43 -30.53 22.67
C SER A 6 1.38 -31.52 21.99
N GLN A 7 1.02 -32.81 21.98
CA GLN A 7 1.70 -33.80 21.15
C GLN A 7 1.47 -33.44 19.68
N MET A 8 2.55 -33.10 18.96
CA MET A 8 2.51 -33.04 17.50
C MET A 8 2.21 -34.45 16.98
N LYS A 9 1.03 -34.63 16.40
CA LYS A 9 0.62 -35.90 15.79
C LYS A 9 1.58 -36.23 14.64
N LYS A 10 2.00 -37.49 14.54
CA LYS A 10 2.79 -37.96 13.39
C LYS A 10 1.98 -37.73 12.10
N SER A 11 2.59 -37.06 11.13
CA SER A 11 1.99 -36.81 9.81
C SER A 11 1.68 -38.12 9.10
N CYS A 12 0.47 -38.28 8.54
CA CYS A 12 0.16 -39.44 7.69
C CYS A 12 0.96 -39.36 6.38
N VAL A 13 1.14 -40.51 5.72
CA VAL A 13 1.75 -40.58 4.38
C VAL A 13 1.03 -39.67 3.37
N CYS A 14 -0.29 -39.52 3.48
CA CYS A 14 -1.09 -38.57 2.69
C CYS A 14 -0.66 -37.10 2.87
N CYS A 15 -0.54 -36.66 4.11
CA CYS A 15 -0.13 -35.32 4.48
C CYS A 15 1.32 -35.08 4.08
N GLN A 16 2.20 -36.08 4.23
CA GLN A 16 3.58 -35.97 3.78
C GLN A 16 3.65 -35.74 2.27
N ARG A 17 2.99 -36.57 1.46
CA ARG A 17 2.94 -36.39 -0.01
C ARG A 17 2.39 -35.03 -0.43
N TYR A 18 1.36 -34.53 0.27
CA TYR A 18 0.82 -33.20 0.02
C TYR A 18 1.83 -32.10 0.38
N MET A 19 2.51 -32.23 1.52
CA MET A 19 3.54 -31.29 1.95
C MET A 19 4.76 -31.31 1.02
N ASP A 20 5.20 -32.49 0.58
CA ASP A 20 6.27 -32.66 -0.40
C ASP A 20 5.87 -32.04 -1.75
N HIS A 21 4.60 -32.16 -2.15
CA HIS A 21 4.09 -31.50 -3.35
C HIS A 21 4.05 -29.97 -3.20
N LEU A 22 3.81 -29.47 -1.98
CA LEU A 22 3.85 -28.04 -1.68
C LEU A 22 5.25 -27.51 -1.45
N ASP A 23 6.23 -28.37 -1.20
CA ASP A 23 7.60 -27.98 -0.95
C ASP A 23 8.17 -27.28 -2.19
N GLY A 24 8.70 -26.08 -1.99
CA GLY A 24 9.09 -25.17 -3.08
C GLY A 24 7.93 -24.58 -3.91
N LYS A 25 6.67 -24.98 -3.70
CA LYS A 25 5.48 -24.39 -4.37
C LYS A 25 4.72 -23.40 -3.51
N MET A 26 4.72 -23.55 -2.19
CA MET A 26 4.06 -22.60 -1.28
C MET A 26 4.82 -21.28 -1.26
N LYS A 27 4.47 -20.36 -2.15
CA LYS A 27 5.15 -19.07 -2.25
C LYS A 27 4.53 -17.98 -1.39
N CYS A 28 3.40 -18.21 -0.73
CA CYS A 28 2.72 -17.15 0.01
C CYS A 28 2.24 -17.58 1.40
N PHE A 29 2.13 -16.59 2.29
CA PHE A 29 1.49 -16.74 3.59
C PHE A 29 0.82 -15.43 4.00
N LEU A 30 -0.28 -15.57 4.74
CA LEU A 30 -1.01 -14.45 5.33
C LEU A 30 -0.56 -14.27 6.78
N SER A 31 -0.37 -13.02 7.19
CA SER A 31 -0.07 -12.64 8.57
C SER A 31 -1.10 -11.65 9.07
N HIS A 32 -1.76 -11.95 10.18
CA HIS A 32 -2.71 -11.07 10.84
C HIS A 32 -2.00 -10.21 11.89
N MET A 33 -2.22 -8.90 11.84
CA MET A 33 -1.58 -7.95 12.74
C MET A 33 -2.23 -7.98 14.13
N SER A 34 -1.55 -8.64 15.08
CA SER A 34 -1.95 -8.69 16.50
C SER A 34 -1.68 -7.37 17.23
N ALA A 35 -2.17 -7.18 18.46
CA ALA A 35 -1.92 -5.98 19.29
C ALA A 35 -0.45 -5.48 19.37
N ASN A 36 0.56 -6.36 19.23
CA ASN A 36 1.98 -5.99 19.25
C ASN A 36 2.61 -5.84 17.85
N TYR A 37 1.79 -5.71 16.80
CA TYR A 37 2.20 -5.75 15.40
C TYR A 37 3.36 -4.81 15.06
N ARG A 38 3.43 -3.63 15.68
CA ARG A 38 4.46 -2.64 15.37
C ARG A 38 5.87 -3.05 15.79
N ARG A 39 6.01 -3.87 16.86
CA ARG A 39 7.33 -4.21 17.41
C ARG A 39 8.03 -5.33 16.65
N SER A 40 7.25 -6.29 16.15
CA SER A 40 7.80 -7.46 15.47
C SER A 40 6.72 -8.29 14.80
N MET A 41 7.13 -9.10 13.82
CA MET A 41 6.31 -10.16 13.25
C MET A 41 7.05 -11.49 13.29
N THR A 42 6.36 -12.57 13.68
CA THR A 42 6.92 -13.93 13.58
C THR A 42 6.56 -14.54 12.24
N ILE A 43 7.56 -15.01 11.50
CA ILE A 43 7.32 -15.75 10.26
C ILE A 43 6.77 -17.15 10.60
N PRO A 44 5.68 -17.62 9.96
CA PRO A 44 5.18 -18.97 10.18
C PRO A 44 6.25 -20.04 9.89
N ASN A 45 6.43 -20.99 10.80
CA ASN A 45 7.46 -22.04 10.64
C ASN A 45 7.31 -22.83 9.33
N ARG A 46 6.08 -22.97 8.82
CA ARG A 46 5.79 -23.68 7.57
C ARG A 46 6.48 -23.06 6.35
N VAL A 47 6.70 -21.75 6.36
CA VAL A 47 7.38 -21.06 5.24
C VAL A 47 8.89 -20.93 5.45
N MET A 48 9.42 -21.39 6.57
CA MET A 48 10.87 -21.43 6.80
C MET A 48 11.60 -22.31 5.78
N ASN A 49 10.91 -23.32 5.22
CA ASN A 49 11.46 -24.18 4.17
C ASN A 49 11.76 -23.41 2.87
N LEU A 50 11.11 -22.26 2.63
CA LEU A 50 11.35 -21.45 1.43
C LEU A 50 12.76 -20.90 1.36
N PHE A 51 13.38 -20.70 2.53
CA PHE A 51 14.71 -20.15 2.63
C PHE A 51 15.81 -21.21 2.39
N ARG A 52 15.46 -22.48 2.12
CA ARG A 52 16.38 -23.59 1.76
C ARG A 52 17.67 -23.68 2.61
N GLY A 53 17.62 -23.22 3.87
CA GLY A 53 18.77 -23.20 4.79
C GLY A 53 19.59 -21.90 4.81
N GLU A 54 19.38 -20.99 3.86
CA GLU A 54 20.06 -19.69 3.74
C GLU A 54 19.09 -18.55 4.05
N LEU A 55 18.74 -18.42 5.33
CA LEU A 55 18.02 -17.23 5.80
C LEU A 55 19.08 -16.18 6.12
N SER A 56 19.19 -15.17 5.26
CA SER A 56 20.10 -14.02 5.45
C SER A 56 19.80 -13.32 6.79
N GLU A 57 20.74 -12.52 7.30
CA GLU A 57 20.55 -11.72 8.53
C GLU A 57 19.45 -10.64 8.37
N SER A 58 19.04 -10.37 7.13
CA SER A 58 17.94 -9.49 6.77
C SER A 58 17.11 -10.07 5.62
N ILE A 59 15.85 -9.65 5.56
CA ILE A 59 14.98 -9.85 4.40
C ILE A 59 14.67 -8.51 3.74
N GLU A 60 14.26 -8.56 2.48
CA GLU A 60 13.70 -7.41 1.77
C GLU A 60 12.18 -7.53 1.67
N ILE A 61 11.47 -6.44 1.96
CA ILE A 61 10.02 -6.33 1.79
C ILE A 61 9.76 -5.29 0.71
N GLU A 62 9.24 -5.73 -0.44
CA GLU A 62 8.70 -4.87 -1.49
C GLU A 62 7.22 -4.59 -1.22
N SER A 63 6.90 -3.32 -1.01
CA SER A 63 5.55 -2.83 -0.72
C SER A 63 4.71 -2.62 -1.99
N PRO A 64 3.38 -2.45 -1.86
CA PRO A 64 2.50 -2.19 -3.01
C PRO A 64 2.87 -0.95 -3.85
N ASP A 65 3.49 0.05 -3.24
CA ASP A 65 3.96 1.28 -3.91
C ASP A 65 5.37 1.13 -4.55
N GLY A 66 5.95 -0.06 -4.50
CA GLY A 66 7.25 -0.38 -5.11
C GLY A 66 8.47 -0.03 -4.25
N ASN A 67 8.28 0.56 -3.07
CA ASN A 67 9.37 0.80 -2.14
C ASN A 67 9.91 -0.51 -1.55
N VAL A 68 11.20 -0.54 -1.19
CA VAL A 68 11.85 -1.73 -0.63
C VAL A 68 12.38 -1.41 0.76
N TYR A 69 12.02 -2.25 1.73
CA TYR A 69 12.39 -2.11 3.13
C TYR A 69 13.27 -3.28 3.55
N GLY A 70 14.49 -2.99 4.00
CA GLY A 70 15.38 -3.97 4.62
C GLY A 70 15.00 -4.20 6.08
N VAL A 71 14.67 -5.44 6.44
CA VAL A 71 14.23 -5.80 7.79
C VAL A 71 15.12 -6.89 8.37
N LYS A 72 15.68 -6.65 9.56
CA LYS A 72 16.54 -7.64 10.23
C LYS A 72 15.70 -8.78 10.78
N VAL A 73 16.25 -9.98 10.66
CA VAL A 73 15.67 -11.22 11.19
C VAL A 73 16.48 -11.72 12.37
N ILE A 74 15.78 -12.05 13.45
CA ILE A 74 16.37 -12.70 14.62
C ILE A 74 15.81 -14.11 14.80
N LYS A 75 16.65 -15.02 15.28
CA LYS A 75 16.24 -16.36 15.69
C LYS A 75 15.95 -16.33 17.19
N HIS A 76 14.69 -16.54 17.58
CA HIS A 76 14.29 -16.59 18.98
C HIS A 76 13.42 -17.83 19.24
N LYS A 77 13.90 -18.72 20.13
CA LYS A 77 13.22 -19.98 20.51
C LYS A 77 12.77 -20.83 19.31
N GLY A 78 13.66 -20.96 18.31
CA GLY A 78 13.38 -21.73 17.08
C GLY A 78 12.41 -21.08 16.10
N LYS A 79 12.05 -19.80 16.31
CA LYS A 79 11.23 -19.00 15.40
C LYS A 79 12.04 -17.89 14.76
N ILE A 80 11.64 -17.49 13.56
CA ILE A 80 12.18 -16.32 12.87
C ILE A 80 11.29 -15.12 13.16
N VAL A 81 11.89 -14.03 13.62
CA VAL A 81 11.18 -12.82 14.00
C VAL A 81 11.75 -11.65 13.21
N LEU A 82 10.88 -10.94 12.49
CA LEU A 82 11.15 -9.63 11.91
C LEU A 82 11.12 -8.60 13.03
N GLN A 83 12.20 -7.85 13.24
CA GLN A 83 12.27 -6.89 14.34
C GLN A 83 12.82 -5.54 13.90
N CYS A 84 14.13 -5.38 13.69
CA CYS A 84 14.67 -4.05 13.37
C CYS A 84 14.33 -3.64 11.94
N GLY A 85 13.76 -2.45 11.77
CA GLY A 85 13.31 -1.94 10.47
C GLY A 85 11.89 -2.38 10.09
N TRP A 86 11.28 -3.28 10.87
CA TRP A 86 9.89 -3.70 10.67
C TRP A 86 8.92 -2.55 10.96
N GLU A 87 9.18 -1.82 12.05
CA GLU A 87 8.40 -0.66 12.47
C GLU A 87 8.36 0.43 11.40
N VAL A 88 9.43 0.60 10.62
CA VAL A 88 9.50 1.58 9.53
C VAL A 88 8.52 1.23 8.42
N PHE A 89 8.45 -0.05 8.04
CA PHE A 89 7.45 -0.55 7.08
C PHE A 89 6.03 -0.40 7.60
N ILE A 90 5.79 -0.74 8.88
CA ILE A 90 4.48 -0.57 9.52
C ILE A 90 4.01 0.88 9.49
N ASP A 91 4.90 1.81 9.84
CA ASP A 91 4.58 3.23 9.95
C ASP A 91 4.36 3.86 8.57
N ALA A 92 5.20 3.53 7.58
CA ALA A 92 5.09 4.05 6.22
C ALA A 92 3.74 3.70 5.55
N HIS A 93 3.22 2.50 5.84
CA HIS A 93 1.95 2.03 5.30
C HIS A 93 0.77 2.14 6.27
N HIS A 94 0.92 2.89 7.37
CA HIS A 94 -0.12 3.12 8.37
C HIS A 94 -0.83 1.83 8.80
N ILE A 95 -0.11 0.72 8.90
CA ILE A 95 -0.66 -0.60 9.22
C ILE A 95 -1.19 -0.58 10.66
N LYS A 96 -2.35 -1.21 10.87
CA LYS A 96 -3.06 -1.23 12.15
C LYS A 96 -3.26 -2.66 12.65
N GLU A 97 -3.68 -2.77 13.90
CA GLU A 97 -4.22 -4.03 14.42
C GLU A 97 -5.40 -4.50 13.56
N ASN A 98 -5.52 -5.81 13.36
CA ASN A 98 -6.50 -6.49 12.50
C ASN A 98 -6.30 -6.32 10.97
N ASP A 99 -5.41 -5.43 10.52
CA ASP A 99 -4.94 -5.47 9.12
C ASP A 99 -4.27 -6.84 8.86
N SER A 100 -4.24 -7.24 7.58
CA SER A 100 -3.62 -8.49 7.15
C SER A 100 -2.59 -8.24 6.05
N LEU A 101 -1.47 -8.97 6.11
CA LEU A 101 -0.38 -8.87 5.17
C LEU A 101 -0.22 -10.20 4.44
N LEU A 102 -0.44 -10.20 3.13
CA LEU A 102 -0.17 -11.36 2.28
C LEU A 102 1.23 -11.23 1.71
N PHE A 103 2.15 -12.01 2.27
CA PHE A 103 3.53 -12.11 1.81
C PHE A 103 3.61 -13.12 0.68
N GLN A 104 4.28 -12.73 -0.40
CA GLN A 104 4.69 -13.59 -1.49
C GLN A 104 6.21 -13.65 -1.53
N HIS A 105 6.79 -14.81 -1.22
CA HIS A 105 8.21 -15.09 -1.39
C HIS A 105 8.59 -15.03 -2.86
N ILE A 106 9.63 -14.26 -3.13
CA ILE A 106 10.29 -14.18 -4.43
C ILE A 106 11.57 -15.02 -4.32
N GLU A 107 12.70 -14.57 -4.84
CA GLU A 107 14.02 -15.18 -4.67
C GLU A 107 14.83 -14.41 -3.61
N ASN A 108 15.96 -14.95 -3.18
CA ASN A 108 16.98 -14.24 -2.39
C ASN A 108 16.47 -13.55 -1.10
N SER A 109 15.63 -14.23 -0.31
CA SER A 109 15.09 -13.69 0.95
C SER A 109 14.25 -12.40 0.78
N ARG A 110 13.64 -12.22 -0.39
CA ARG A 110 12.75 -11.10 -0.69
C ARG A 110 11.29 -11.52 -0.71
N PHE A 111 10.43 -10.63 -0.22
CA PHE A 111 8.99 -10.79 -0.23
C PHE A 111 8.32 -9.58 -0.87
N LYS A 112 7.38 -9.83 -1.78
CA LYS A 112 6.38 -8.83 -2.15
C LYS A 112 5.20 -8.93 -1.20
N VAL A 113 4.63 -7.79 -0.81
CA VAL A 113 3.51 -7.76 0.15
C VAL A 113 2.30 -7.07 -0.44
N LEU A 114 1.14 -7.71 -0.28
CA LEU A 114 -0.18 -7.08 -0.41
C LEU A 114 -0.70 -6.75 0.99
N ILE A 115 -1.18 -5.52 1.16
CA ILE A 115 -1.68 -5.01 2.44
C ILE A 115 -3.21 -4.96 2.36
N LEU A 116 -3.87 -5.69 3.24
CA LEU A 116 -5.32 -5.73 3.38
C LEU A 116 -5.73 -5.03 4.67
N ASP A 117 -6.75 -4.19 4.63
CA ASP A 117 -7.35 -3.60 5.82
C ASP A 117 -8.15 -4.64 6.64
N SER A 118 -8.76 -4.19 7.73
CA SER A 118 -9.58 -5.03 8.62
C SER A 118 -10.79 -5.67 7.95
N ASP A 119 -11.27 -5.11 6.83
CA ASP A 119 -12.38 -5.67 6.05
C ASP A 119 -11.89 -6.68 5.01
N GLY A 120 -10.57 -6.87 4.90
CA GLY A 120 -9.93 -7.73 3.92
C GLY A 120 -9.80 -7.10 2.54
N CYS A 121 -10.01 -5.79 2.42
CA CYS A 121 -9.85 -5.05 1.18
C CYS A 121 -8.42 -4.54 1.01
N GLU A 122 -7.93 -4.47 -0.23
CA GLU A 122 -6.62 -3.89 -0.51
C GLU A 122 -6.55 -2.44 -0.05
N LYS A 123 -5.53 -2.14 0.75
CA LYS A 123 -5.33 -0.82 1.31
C LYS A 123 -4.72 0.09 0.25
N VAL A 124 -5.43 1.18 -0.07
CA VAL A 124 -4.99 2.15 -1.07
C VAL A 124 -4.12 3.22 -0.42
N PHE A 125 -2.93 3.44 -0.97
CA PHE A 125 -2.00 4.48 -0.53
C PHE A 125 -2.05 5.64 -1.52
N SER A 126 -2.21 6.87 -1.01
CA SER A 126 -2.12 8.06 -1.84
C SER A 126 -0.70 8.20 -2.38
N CYS A 127 -0.54 8.25 -3.71
CA CYS A 127 0.74 8.60 -4.34
C CYS A 127 1.05 10.07 -4.07
N SER A 128 1.71 10.36 -2.95
CA SER A 128 2.29 11.68 -2.72
C SER A 128 3.54 11.80 -3.58
N GLY A 129 3.41 12.36 -4.78
CA GLY A 129 4.58 12.75 -5.59
C GLY A 129 4.67 12.20 -7.01
N ILE A 130 3.62 11.63 -7.60
CA ILE A 130 3.61 11.47 -9.07
C ILE A 130 3.47 12.88 -9.66
N LYS A 131 4.61 13.52 -9.94
CA LYS A 131 4.66 14.52 -11.00
C LYS A 131 4.39 13.74 -12.28
N ILE A 132 3.13 13.68 -12.70
CA ILE A 132 2.82 13.21 -14.05
C ILE A 132 3.47 14.25 -14.96
N THR A 133 4.70 14.00 -15.41
CA THR A 133 5.23 14.70 -16.57
C THR A 133 4.49 14.12 -17.76
N THR A 134 3.30 14.65 -18.02
CA THR A 134 2.67 14.49 -19.32
C THR A 134 3.62 15.12 -20.32
N ASN A 135 4.39 14.29 -21.03
CA ASN A 135 4.95 14.67 -22.32
C ASN A 135 3.81 14.71 -23.33
N ALA A 136 2.87 15.63 -23.13
CA ALA A 136 1.96 16.09 -24.14
C ALA A 136 2.52 17.43 -24.59
N GLN A 137 3.05 17.49 -25.81
CA GLN A 137 3.17 18.75 -26.52
C GLN A 137 1.74 19.27 -26.74
N GLU A 138 1.23 20.04 -25.79
CA GLU A 138 0.06 20.87 -26.00
C GLU A 138 0.37 22.29 -25.56
N ARG A 139 -0.07 23.20 -26.44
CA ARG A 139 0.44 24.55 -26.61
C ARG A 139 0.10 25.43 -25.41
N GLU A 140 1.05 26.29 -25.12
CA GLU A 140 0.95 27.53 -24.37
C GLU A 140 -0.43 28.21 -24.54
N ALA A 141 -1.14 28.37 -23.43
CA ALA A 141 -2.17 29.38 -23.28
C ALA A 141 -1.83 30.14 -21.99
N GLU A 142 -1.18 31.29 -22.15
CA GLU A 142 -0.98 32.27 -21.09
C GLU A 142 -2.33 32.65 -20.46
N TYR A 143 -2.47 32.42 -19.17
CA TYR A 143 -3.51 33.05 -18.37
C TYR A 143 -2.98 34.40 -17.91
N VAL A 144 -3.36 35.48 -18.61
CA VAL A 144 -3.09 36.85 -18.15
C VAL A 144 -4.30 37.34 -17.37
N ASP A 145 -4.12 37.42 -16.05
CA ASP A 145 -4.97 38.13 -15.12
C ASP A 145 -4.84 39.64 -15.38
N ILE A 146 -5.98 40.30 -15.65
CA ILE A 146 -6.02 41.76 -15.73
C ILE A 146 -7.14 42.24 -14.79
N SER A 147 -6.77 42.50 -13.55
CA SER A 147 -7.40 43.51 -12.71
C SER A 147 -6.57 44.79 -12.79
N ASP A 148 -7.12 45.83 -13.42
CA ASP A 148 -7.27 47.20 -12.88
C ASP A 148 -7.61 48.25 -13.96
N THR A 149 -8.76 48.90 -13.75
CA THR A 149 -9.18 50.30 -14.03
C THR A 149 -8.64 51.08 -15.25
N ALA A 150 -9.57 51.54 -16.11
CA ALA A 150 -9.99 52.95 -16.28
C ALA A 150 -10.25 53.42 -17.74
N HIS A 151 -11.35 54.18 -17.88
CA HIS A 151 -11.71 55.19 -18.90
C HIS A 151 -11.99 54.75 -20.35
N ASP A 152 -13.26 54.70 -20.77
CA ASP A 152 -14.09 55.84 -21.26
C ASP A 152 -13.57 56.48 -22.54
N TYR A 153 -13.98 55.99 -23.72
CA TYR A 153 -14.24 56.79 -24.92
C TYR A 153 -15.18 56.03 -25.86
N THR A 154 -16.49 56.25 -25.77
CA THR A 154 -17.37 56.06 -26.94
C THR A 154 -18.48 57.09 -26.92
N LYS A 155 -18.21 58.24 -27.56
CA LYS A 155 -19.24 59.19 -27.95
C LYS A 155 -19.09 59.54 -29.43
N LYS A 156 -20.24 59.49 -30.11
CA LYS A 156 -20.57 60.00 -31.46
C LYS A 156 -20.22 59.02 -32.58
N LEU A 157 -21.09 58.63 -33.50
CA LEU A 157 -22.22 59.28 -34.20
C LEU A 157 -23.42 58.28 -34.30
N SER A 158 -24.71 58.59 -34.48
CA SER A 158 -25.50 59.76 -34.90
C SER A 158 -27.01 59.41 -34.78
N GLY A 159 -27.85 60.31 -34.23
CA GLY A 159 -29.30 60.56 -34.51
C GLY A 159 -30.32 59.40 -34.49
N THR A 160 -31.60 59.52 -34.11
CA THR A 160 -32.47 60.62 -33.69
C THR A 160 -33.72 59.99 -33.03
N LYS A 161 -34.24 60.68 -32.00
CA LYS A 161 -35.59 60.68 -31.37
C LYS A 161 -36.66 59.63 -31.79
N ASP A 162 -37.24 58.95 -30.80
CA ASP A 162 -38.60 59.23 -30.28
C ASP A 162 -38.98 58.32 -29.09
N GLN A 163 -39.74 58.87 -28.13
CA GLN A 163 -40.41 58.22 -26.99
C GLN A 163 -41.91 58.54 -27.13
N PRO A 164 -42.89 57.69 -26.76
CA PRO A 164 -43.40 57.59 -25.38
C PRO A 164 -43.69 56.13 -24.94
N VAL A 165 -43.63 55.71 -23.66
CA VAL A 165 -44.66 55.85 -22.57
C VAL A 165 -46.02 55.27 -23.06
N VAL A 166 -46.72 54.27 -22.49
CA VAL A 166 -47.22 53.97 -21.12
C VAL A 166 -48.01 52.61 -21.13
N LYS A 167 -48.16 51.96 -19.96
CA LYS A 167 -49.35 51.17 -19.43
C LYS A 167 -49.77 49.89 -20.22
N GLY A 168 -50.24 48.79 -19.65
CA GLY A 168 -50.85 48.45 -18.36
C GLY A 168 -51.98 47.42 -18.64
N LEU A 169 -52.05 46.34 -17.86
CA LEU A 169 -53.20 45.43 -17.62
C LEU A 169 -54.06 44.96 -18.81
N LEU A 170 -53.92 43.69 -19.20
CA LEU A 170 -54.72 42.53 -18.73
C LEU A 170 -54.16 41.24 -19.34
#